data_AF-A0A5P9PQH7-F1
#
_entry.id   AF-A0A5P9PQH7-F1
#
_cell.length_a   1.000
_cell.length_b   1.000
_cell.length_c   1.000
_cell.angle_alpha   90.00
_cell.angle_beta   90.00
_cell.angle_gamma   90.00
#
_symmetry.space_group_name_H-M   'P 1'
#
loop_
_entity.id
_entity.type
_entity.pdbx_description
1 polymer ?
#
loop_
_entity_poly.entity_id
_entity_poly.type
_entity_poly.pdbx_seq_one_letter_code
_entity_poly.pdbx_strand_id
1 'polypeptide(L)'
;MGYAEPRRRRGNYGFDGDFRLIPAKWQAAAIVTMFAVLLGFVVFDVVTGRTGAAVAGGLITALLAFTAATFAFTTRAGKFQVWDRVLADLELRGDEKLLDLGCGRGAVLLAAAELLPGGRAVGVDVWRPDQTGNSPEATRRNAELEGVSARVSLHTADMTRLPFADGSFDVVVSGFALHHIPTPAGRRAALDEAVRVLRPGGRLAIADLGHTRKYLAHLRAAGIVTPRRRNLGRRAWWGGPWFPSHLVTGRKPNR
;
A
#
# COMPACT_ATOMS: atom_id res chain seq x y z
N MET A 1 20.65 14.24 8.57
CA MET A 1 19.72 14.28 7.42
C MET A 1 18.38 14.80 7.93
N GLY A 2 18.06 16.06 7.65
CA GLY A 2 16.78 16.66 8.05
C GLY A 2 15.63 15.96 7.35
N TYR A 3 14.66 15.48 8.12
CA TYR A 3 13.44 14.89 7.57
C TYR A 3 12.60 16.02 6.97
N ALA A 4 12.29 15.93 5.66
CA ALA A 4 11.24 16.78 5.10
C ALA A 4 9.93 16.47 5.85
N GLU A 5 9.25 17.52 6.29
CA GLU A 5 7.90 17.44 6.86
C GLU A 5 6.99 16.59 5.95
N PRO A 6 6.16 15.67 6.50
CA PRO A 6 5.25 14.88 5.70
C PRO A 6 4.35 15.78 4.85
N ARG A 7 4.37 15.62 3.53
CA ARG A 7 3.54 16.45 2.64
C ARG A 7 2.07 16.21 2.95
N ARG A 8 1.34 17.29 3.22
CA ARG A 8 -0.09 17.25 3.50
C ARG A 8 -0.86 16.94 2.22
N ARG A 9 -1.49 15.76 2.17
CA ARG A 9 -2.35 15.31 1.07
C ARG A 9 -3.70 16.03 1.10
N ARG A 10 -4.17 16.49 -0.06
CA ARG A 10 -5.47 17.18 -0.21
C ARG A 10 -6.60 16.21 -0.54
N GLY A 11 -6.28 15.09 -1.17
CA GLY A 11 -7.22 14.03 -1.53
C GLY A 11 -7.74 13.24 -0.33
N ASN A 12 -8.85 12.52 -0.55
CA ASN A 12 -9.39 11.55 0.40
C ASN A 12 -9.03 10.13 -0.04
N TYR A 13 -8.11 9.49 0.68
CA TYR A 13 -7.61 8.15 0.37
C TYR A 13 -8.25 7.04 1.22
N GLY A 14 -9.27 7.37 2.02
CA GLY A 14 -10.04 6.38 2.78
C GLY A 14 -9.23 5.62 3.84
N PHE A 15 -9.76 4.44 4.17
CA PHE A 15 -9.10 3.39 4.95
C PHE A 15 -8.94 2.14 4.06
N ASP A 16 -7.81 1.46 4.18
CA ASP A 16 -7.56 0.18 3.54
C ASP A 16 -8.23 -0.94 4.36
N GLY A 17 -8.67 -2.02 3.72
CA GLY A 17 -9.32 -3.14 4.40
C GLY A 17 -10.34 -3.86 3.52
N ASP A 18 -10.75 -5.08 3.90
CA ASP A 18 -11.77 -5.81 3.15
C ASP A 18 -13.18 -5.40 3.60
N PHE A 19 -13.91 -4.72 2.72
CA PHE A 19 -15.26 -4.24 2.99
C PHE A 19 -16.32 -4.93 2.14
N ARG A 20 -16.01 -6.10 1.57
CA ARG A 20 -16.95 -6.88 0.74
C ARG A 20 -18.17 -7.37 1.51
N LEU A 21 -17.94 -7.93 2.70
CA LEU A 21 -19.00 -8.55 3.51
C LEU A 21 -19.54 -7.62 4.59
N ILE A 22 -18.65 -6.89 5.26
CA ILE A 22 -19.01 -6.00 6.37
C ILE A 22 -18.53 -4.59 6.02
N PRO A 23 -19.45 -3.62 5.83
CA PRO A 23 -19.07 -2.24 5.56
C PRO A 23 -18.18 -1.64 6.66
N ALA A 24 -17.27 -0.74 6.28
CA ALA A 24 -16.28 -0.13 7.18
C ALA A 24 -16.90 0.49 8.45
N LYS A 25 -18.07 1.14 8.34
CA LYS A 25 -18.78 1.72 9.50
C LYS A 25 -19.18 0.68 10.55
N TRP A 26 -19.56 -0.51 10.11
CA TRP A 26 -19.95 -1.61 11.01
C TRP A 26 -18.74 -2.29 11.63
N GLN A 27 -17.64 -2.43 10.87
CA GLN A 27 -16.37 -2.88 11.45
C GLN A 27 -15.86 -1.91 12.52
N ALA A 28 -15.92 -0.60 12.25
CA ALA A 28 -15.54 0.43 13.21
C ALA A 28 -16.43 0.41 14.46
N ALA A 29 -17.75 0.29 14.30
CA ALA A 29 -18.68 0.15 15.43
C ALA A 29 -18.35 -1.08 16.27
N ALA A 30 -18.11 -2.24 15.64
CA ALA A 30 -17.74 -3.47 16.34
C ALA A 30 -16.43 -3.32 17.15
N ILE A 31 -15.42 -2.63 16.60
CA ILE A 31 -14.17 -2.36 17.30
C ILE A 31 -14.41 -1.46 18.52
N VAL A 32 -15.21 -0.39 18.38
CA VAL A 32 -15.55 0.50 19.50
C VAL A 32 -16.32 -0.24 20.60
N THR A 33 -17.32 -1.03 20.22
CA THR A 33 -18.09 -1.85 21.16
C THR A 33 -17.20 -2.86 21.87
N MET A 34 -16.30 -3.54 21.16
CA MET A 34 -15.33 -4.46 21.75
C MET A 34 -14.47 -3.78 22.81
N PHE A 35 -13.94 -2.58 22.53
CA PHE A 35 -13.17 -1.83 23.53
C PHE A 35 -14.01 -1.45 24.74
N ALA A 36 -15.25 -0.96 24.54
CA ALA A 36 -16.13 -0.61 25.65
C ALA A 36 -16.41 -1.81 26.57
N VAL A 37 -16.67 -2.99 26.00
CA VAL A 37 -16.89 -4.23 26.75
C VAL A 37 -15.63 -4.67 27.50
N LEU A 38 -14.46 -4.65 26.85
CA LEU A 38 -13.19 -5.01 27.50
C LEU A 38 -12.86 -4.07 28.68
N LEU A 39 -13.02 -2.76 28.49
CA LEU A 39 -12.87 -1.78 29.56
C LEU A 39 -13.86 -2.03 30.71
N GLY A 40 -15.12 -2.38 30.39
CA GLY A 40 -16.12 -2.75 31.38
C GLY A 40 -15.70 -3.94 32.23
N PHE A 41 -15.15 -5.01 31.62
CA PHE A 41 -14.61 -6.16 32.35
C PHE A 41 -13.41 -5.79 33.22
N VAL A 42 -12.48 -4.99 32.70
CA VAL A 42 -11.33 -4.53 33.49
C VAL A 42 -11.79 -3.75 34.73
N VAL A 43 -12.75 -2.83 34.57
CA VAL A 43 -13.31 -2.06 35.68
C VAL A 43 -14.01 -2.98 36.69
N PHE A 44 -14.81 -3.94 36.20
CA PHE A 44 -15.47 -4.93 37.06
C PHE A 44 -14.47 -5.75 37.88
N ASP A 45 -13.39 -6.23 37.26
CA ASP A 45 -12.36 -7.01 37.96
C ASP A 45 -11.59 -6.16 38.99
N VAL A 46 -11.37 -4.87 38.71
CA VAL A 46 -10.81 -3.92 39.71
C VAL A 46 -11.75 -3.76 40.90
N VAL A 47 -13.03 -3.50 40.66
CA VAL A 47 -14.03 -3.26 41.71
C VAL A 47 -14.27 -4.50 42.58
N THR A 48 -14.16 -5.70 41.99
CA THR A 48 -14.34 -6.97 42.70
C THR A 48 -13.05 -7.51 43.35
N GLY A 49 -11.94 -6.75 43.29
CA GLY A 49 -10.68 -7.13 43.90
C GLY A 49 -9.90 -8.23 43.16
N ARG A 50 -10.29 -8.58 41.93
CA ARG A 50 -9.63 -9.59 41.08
C ARG A 50 -8.42 -8.98 40.36
N THR A 51 -7.42 -8.56 41.12
CA THR A 51 -6.25 -7.80 40.61
C THR A 51 -5.53 -8.49 39.45
N GLY A 52 -5.31 -9.81 39.51
CA GLY A 52 -4.67 -10.56 38.43
C GLY A 52 -5.46 -10.53 37.12
N ALA A 53 -6.78 -10.68 37.18
CA ALA A 53 -7.66 -10.64 36.01
C ALA A 53 -7.74 -9.22 35.43
N ALA A 54 -7.84 -8.20 36.29
CA ALA A 54 -7.82 -6.79 35.89
C ALA A 54 -6.52 -6.42 35.13
N VAL A 55 -5.35 -6.85 35.64
CA VAL A 55 -4.06 -6.61 34.98
C VAL A 55 -4.01 -7.32 33.62
N ALA A 56 -4.38 -8.61 33.56
CA ALA A 56 -4.38 -9.35 32.31
C ALA A 56 -5.33 -8.72 31.26
N GLY A 57 -6.56 -8.39 31.65
CA GLY A 57 -7.52 -7.72 30.79
C GLY A 57 -7.05 -6.34 30.33
N GLY A 58 -6.41 -5.58 31.21
CA GLY A 58 -5.83 -4.27 30.89
C GLY A 58 -4.71 -4.38 29.85
N LEU A 59 -3.81 -5.35 29.98
CA LEU A 59 -2.73 -5.60 29.02
C LEU A 59 -3.26 -6.02 27.64
N ILE A 60 -4.25 -6.91 27.60
CA ILE A 60 -4.91 -7.32 26.35
C ILE A 60 -5.56 -6.12 25.68
N THR A 61 -6.30 -5.31 26.44
CA THR A 61 -6.95 -4.09 25.94
C THR A 61 -5.93 -3.11 25.37
N ALA A 62 -4.82 -2.88 26.07
CA ALA A 62 -3.75 -2.00 25.61
C ALA A 62 -3.09 -2.51 24.32
N LEU A 63 -2.85 -3.82 24.20
CA LEU A 63 -2.27 -4.43 23.01
C LEU A 63 -3.20 -4.30 21.79
N LEU A 64 -4.50 -4.52 21.97
CA LEU A 64 -5.50 -4.33 20.93
C LEU A 64 -5.62 -2.85 20.53
N ALA A 65 -5.59 -1.93 21.50
CA ALA A 65 -5.60 -0.50 21.23
C ALA A 65 -4.37 -0.07 20.43
N PHE A 66 -3.19 -0.59 20.77
CA PHE A 66 -1.96 -0.39 20.02
C PHE A 66 -2.08 -0.92 18.58
N THR A 67 -2.68 -2.10 18.39
CA THR A 67 -2.93 -2.70 17.07
C THR A 67 -3.86 -1.81 16.24
N ALA A 68 -4.99 -1.36 16.81
CA ALA A 68 -5.93 -0.48 16.14
C ALA A 68 -5.30 0.89 15.79
N ALA A 69 -4.55 1.49 16.71
CA ALA A 69 -3.88 2.76 16.51
C ALA A 69 -2.79 2.68 15.43
N THR A 70 -1.98 1.62 15.43
CA THR A 70 -0.94 1.41 14.39
C THR A 70 -1.55 1.16 13.02
N PHE A 71 -2.65 0.40 12.94
CA PHE A 71 -3.41 0.24 11.70
C PHE A 71 -3.95 1.57 11.19
N ALA A 72 -4.66 2.33 12.03
CA ALA A 72 -5.21 3.63 11.70
C ALA A 72 -4.13 4.64 11.28
N PHE A 73 -2.97 4.63 11.94
CA PHE A 73 -1.83 5.44 11.54
C PHE A 73 -1.27 5.03 10.18
N THR A 74 -1.02 3.73 9.96
CA THR A 74 -0.41 3.22 8.72
C THR A 74 -1.30 3.50 7.51
N THR A 75 -2.60 3.22 7.61
CA THR A 75 -3.57 3.44 6.52
C THR A 75 -3.77 4.92 6.19
N ARG A 76 -3.77 5.82 7.20
CA ARG A 76 -4.04 7.25 7.01
C ARG A 76 -2.82 8.09 6.67
N ALA A 77 -1.66 7.76 7.21
CA ALA A 77 -0.47 8.62 7.14
C ALA A 77 0.82 7.84 6.85
N GLY A 78 1.01 6.70 7.50
CA GLY A 78 2.25 5.92 7.41
C GLY A 78 2.60 5.50 5.98
N LYS A 79 1.60 5.07 5.20
CA LYS A 79 1.80 4.66 3.79
C LYS A 79 2.35 5.78 2.92
N PHE A 80 1.91 7.03 3.10
CA PHE A 80 2.42 8.17 2.35
C PHE A 80 3.88 8.45 2.71
N GLN A 81 4.22 8.46 4.00
CA GLN A 81 5.59 8.68 4.45
C GLN A 81 6.56 7.58 4.00
N VAL A 82 6.04 6.37 3.77
CA VAL A 82 6.81 5.28 3.18
C VAL A 82 7.01 5.55 1.69
N TRP A 83 5.95 5.82 0.95
CA TRP A 83 6.01 6.02 -0.49
C TRP A 83 6.75 7.28 -0.92
N ASP A 84 6.67 8.37 -0.17
CA ASP A 84 7.48 9.58 -0.40
C ASP A 84 8.98 9.24 -0.40
N ARG A 85 9.42 8.38 0.52
CA ARG A 85 10.82 7.91 0.59
C ARG A 85 11.15 6.92 -0.51
N VAL A 86 10.23 5.99 -0.82
CA VAL A 86 10.45 5.02 -1.90
C VAL A 86 10.58 5.73 -3.25
N LEU A 87 9.72 6.71 -3.53
CA LEU A 87 9.75 7.50 -4.77
C LEU A 87 11.01 8.38 -4.84
N ALA A 88 11.46 8.96 -3.73
CA ALA A 88 12.72 9.68 -3.68
C ALA A 88 13.92 8.77 -4.01
N ASP A 89 13.94 7.55 -3.46
CA ASP A 89 15.00 6.55 -3.74
C ASP A 89 14.97 6.02 -5.18
N LEU A 90 13.88 6.24 -5.94
CA LEU A 90 13.76 5.80 -7.33
C LEU A 90 14.40 6.76 -8.34
N GLU A 91 14.92 7.91 -7.88
CA GLU A 91 15.65 8.89 -8.69
C GLU A 91 14.91 9.21 -10.01
N LEU A 92 13.64 9.61 -9.89
CA LEU A 92 12.81 9.98 -11.04
C LEU A 92 13.40 11.23 -11.72
N ARG A 93 13.52 11.19 -13.05
CA ARG A 93 13.97 12.30 -13.90
C ARG A 93 12.87 13.35 -14.11
N GLY A 94 11.62 12.97 -13.93
CA GLY A 94 10.47 13.86 -14.05
C GLY A 94 9.74 13.80 -15.40
N ASP A 95 10.32 13.10 -16.38
CA ASP A 95 9.78 12.89 -17.72
C ASP A 95 9.31 11.44 -17.97
N GLU A 96 9.43 10.58 -16.97
CA GLU A 96 9.11 9.16 -17.09
C GLU A 96 7.63 8.87 -17.30
N LYS A 97 7.37 7.73 -17.96
CA LYS A 97 6.09 7.04 -17.93
C LYS A 97 6.12 5.97 -16.84
N LEU A 98 5.37 6.21 -15.77
CA LEU A 98 5.27 5.34 -14.60
C LEU A 98 3.93 4.58 -14.58
N LEU A 99 3.98 3.31 -14.19
CA LEU A 99 2.80 2.45 -13.98
C LEU A 99 2.63 2.12 -12.50
N ASP A 100 1.43 2.29 -11.95
CA ASP A 100 1.04 1.83 -10.62
C ASP A 100 0.06 0.65 -10.72
N LEU A 101 0.47 -0.52 -10.23
CA LEU A 101 -0.31 -1.75 -10.24
C LEU A 101 -1.20 -1.84 -8.99
N GLY A 102 -2.52 -1.82 -9.20
CA GLY A 102 -3.50 -1.76 -8.12
C GLY A 102 -3.53 -0.36 -7.50
N CYS A 103 -3.71 0.66 -8.35
CA CYS A 103 -3.54 2.06 -7.92
C CYS A 103 -4.60 2.51 -6.90
N GLY A 104 -5.73 1.81 -6.81
CA GLY A 104 -6.84 2.14 -5.92
C GLY A 104 -7.23 3.60 -6.04
N ARG A 105 -7.42 4.26 -4.89
CA ARG A 105 -7.70 5.72 -4.78
C ARG A 105 -6.51 6.64 -5.09
N GLY A 106 -5.41 6.10 -5.61
CA GLY A 106 -4.27 6.83 -6.16
C GLY A 106 -3.19 7.22 -5.16
N ALA A 107 -3.08 6.58 -3.99
CA ALA A 107 -2.12 7.00 -2.97
C ALA A 107 -0.67 7.04 -3.46
N VAL A 108 -0.26 6.02 -4.23
CA VAL A 108 1.09 5.94 -4.81
C VAL A 108 1.13 6.64 -6.18
N LEU A 109 0.16 6.35 -7.05
CA LEU A 109 0.00 6.96 -8.36
C LEU A 109 0.10 8.49 -8.35
N LEU A 110 -0.64 9.16 -7.46
CA LEU A 110 -0.70 10.63 -7.45
C LEU A 110 0.55 11.24 -6.82
N ALA A 111 1.13 10.60 -5.80
CA ALA A 111 2.43 10.98 -5.25
C ALA A 111 3.54 10.86 -6.30
N ALA A 112 3.48 9.84 -7.16
CA ALA A 112 4.39 9.70 -8.29
C ALA A 112 4.13 10.77 -9.35
N ALA A 113 2.86 11.05 -9.69
CA ALA A 113 2.49 12.06 -10.68
C ALA A 113 3.01 13.46 -10.31
N GLU A 114 3.01 13.82 -9.02
CA GLU A 114 3.59 15.09 -8.53
C GLU A 114 5.06 15.24 -8.92
N LEU A 115 5.82 14.16 -8.89
CA LEU A 115 7.26 14.10 -9.21
C LEU A 115 7.55 13.98 -10.71
N LEU A 116 6.52 13.92 -11.56
CA LEU A 116 6.63 13.77 -13.01
C LEU A 116 6.10 15.02 -13.75
N PRO A 117 6.73 16.20 -13.63
CA PRO A 117 6.23 17.44 -14.25
C PRO A 117 6.13 17.36 -15.78
N GLY A 118 7.02 16.61 -16.45
CA GLY A 118 6.97 16.35 -17.90
C GLY A 118 6.49 14.94 -18.28
N GLY A 119 6.24 14.08 -17.28
CA GLY A 119 5.93 12.67 -17.46
C GLY A 119 4.44 12.33 -17.35
N ARG A 120 4.17 11.03 -17.19
CA ARG A 120 2.82 10.47 -17.06
C ARG A 120 2.79 9.36 -16.00
N ALA A 121 1.76 9.38 -15.17
CA ALA A 121 1.47 8.32 -14.22
C ALA A 121 0.22 7.56 -14.66
N VAL A 122 0.36 6.27 -14.90
CA VAL A 122 -0.73 5.39 -15.36
C VAL A 122 -1.10 4.46 -14.22
N GLY A 123 -2.36 4.44 -13.81
CA GLY A 123 -2.87 3.53 -12.80
C GLY A 123 -3.70 2.41 -13.43
N VAL A 124 -3.52 1.18 -12.94
CA VAL A 124 -4.44 0.07 -13.22
C VAL A 124 -5.07 -0.45 -11.95
N ASP A 125 -6.36 -0.73 -11.99
CA ASP A 125 -7.06 -1.36 -10.87
C ASP A 125 -8.27 -2.16 -11.36
N VAL A 126 -8.74 -3.09 -10.51
CA VAL A 126 -9.96 -3.87 -10.71
C VAL A 126 -11.15 -3.32 -9.91
N TRP A 127 -10.93 -2.24 -9.17
CA TRP A 127 -11.88 -1.44 -8.39
C TRP A 127 -12.67 -2.26 -7.38
N ARG A 128 -11.96 -3.12 -6.63
CA ARG A 128 -12.54 -3.93 -5.57
C ARG A 128 -12.75 -3.10 -4.30
N PRO A 129 -13.67 -3.48 -3.41
CA PRO A 129 -13.85 -2.82 -2.11
C PRO A 129 -12.81 -3.29 -1.08
N ASP A 130 -11.54 -3.23 -1.47
CA ASP A 130 -10.33 -3.45 -0.65
C ASP A 130 -9.81 -2.17 0.04
N GLN A 131 -10.52 -1.07 -0.20
CA GLN A 131 -10.41 0.21 0.50
C GLN A 131 -11.76 0.93 0.44
N THR A 132 -12.01 1.81 1.41
CA THR A 132 -13.31 2.51 1.50
C THR A 132 -13.55 3.39 0.26
N GLY A 133 -14.60 3.08 -0.49
CA GLY A 133 -15.03 3.84 -1.66
C GLY A 133 -14.09 3.74 -2.86
N ASN A 134 -13.36 2.63 -3.04
CA ASN A 134 -12.50 2.44 -4.21
C ASN A 134 -13.30 2.59 -5.51
N SER A 135 -12.89 3.51 -6.37
CA SER A 135 -13.45 3.66 -7.72
C SER A 135 -12.52 4.53 -8.57
N PRO A 136 -12.59 4.44 -9.91
CA PRO A 136 -11.85 5.34 -10.79
C PRO A 136 -12.18 6.82 -10.52
N GLU A 137 -13.43 7.15 -10.22
CA GLU A 137 -13.93 8.50 -9.95
C GLU A 137 -13.34 9.05 -8.65
N ALA A 138 -13.19 8.22 -7.62
CA ALA A 138 -12.52 8.61 -6.40
C ALA A 138 -11.06 9.01 -6.65
N THR A 139 -10.37 8.25 -7.50
CA THR A 139 -8.98 8.51 -7.89
C THR A 139 -8.85 9.77 -8.74
N ARG A 140 -9.75 9.98 -9.71
CA ARG A 140 -9.79 11.21 -10.52
C ARG A 140 -10.02 12.45 -9.65
N ARG A 141 -10.97 12.39 -8.71
CA ARG A 141 -11.23 13.48 -7.76
C ARG A 141 -10.01 13.78 -6.89
N ASN A 142 -9.31 12.74 -6.43
CA ASN A 142 -8.06 12.95 -5.70
C ASN A 142 -7.00 13.59 -6.60
N ALA A 143 -6.87 13.16 -7.86
CA ALA A 143 -5.91 13.74 -8.81
C ALA A 143 -6.16 15.23 -9.07
N GLU A 144 -7.43 15.65 -9.13
CA GLU A 144 -7.83 17.06 -9.22
C GLU A 144 -7.42 17.84 -7.96
N LEU A 145 -7.74 17.30 -6.78
CA LEU A 145 -7.42 17.94 -5.49
C LEU A 145 -5.90 18.10 -5.28
N GLU A 146 -5.11 17.12 -5.73
CA GLU A 146 -3.64 17.18 -5.68
C GLU A 146 -3.03 18.00 -6.84
N GLY A 147 -3.83 18.46 -7.81
CA GLY A 147 -3.34 19.27 -8.94
C GLY A 147 -2.50 18.50 -9.96
N VAL A 148 -2.77 17.19 -10.10
CA VAL A 148 -2.00 16.29 -10.99
C VAL A 148 -2.85 15.61 -12.06
N SER A 149 -4.14 15.92 -12.15
CA SER A 149 -5.10 15.29 -13.08
C SER A 149 -4.61 15.22 -14.54
N ALA A 150 -4.00 16.29 -15.05
CA ALA A 150 -3.46 16.34 -16.42
C ALA A 150 -2.33 15.35 -16.72
N ARG A 151 -1.73 14.72 -15.69
CA ARG A 151 -0.62 13.76 -15.79
C ARG A 151 -1.05 12.32 -15.49
N VAL A 152 -2.30 12.11 -15.11
CA VAL A 152 -2.79 10.81 -14.62
C VAL A 152 -3.75 10.19 -15.63
N SER A 153 -3.54 8.91 -15.95
CA SER A 153 -4.51 8.09 -16.68
C SER A 153 -4.84 6.83 -15.90
N LEU A 154 -6.09 6.37 -15.99
CA LEU A 154 -6.59 5.20 -15.27
C LEU A 154 -7.13 4.17 -16.25
N HIS A 155 -6.83 2.90 -16.01
CA HIS A 155 -7.38 1.79 -16.77
C HIS A 155 -7.98 0.75 -15.81
N THR A 156 -9.18 0.28 -16.14
CA THR A 156 -9.75 -0.90 -15.51
C THR A 156 -9.11 -2.14 -16.11
N ALA A 157 -8.21 -2.80 -15.38
CA ALA A 157 -7.48 -3.95 -15.88
C ALA A 157 -6.96 -4.84 -14.74
N ASP A 158 -6.85 -6.15 -15.01
CA ASP A 158 -6.17 -7.08 -14.12
C ASP A 158 -4.65 -6.98 -14.34
N MET A 159 -3.90 -6.77 -13.25
CA MET A 159 -2.44 -6.69 -13.31
C MET A 159 -1.77 -8.01 -13.71
N THR A 160 -2.48 -9.14 -13.68
CA THR A 160 -1.96 -10.41 -14.21
C THR A 160 -2.04 -10.50 -15.74
N ARG A 161 -2.67 -9.53 -16.41
CA ARG A 161 -2.76 -9.44 -17.87
C ARG A 161 -2.99 -7.99 -18.31
N LEU A 162 -1.92 -7.22 -18.33
CA LEU A 162 -1.92 -5.79 -18.61
C LEU A 162 -2.19 -5.49 -20.11
N PRO A 163 -3.04 -4.50 -20.42
CA PRO A 163 -3.36 -4.09 -21.79
C PRO A 163 -2.28 -3.16 -22.38
N PHE A 164 -1.00 -3.43 -22.11
CA PHE A 164 0.12 -2.61 -22.56
C PHE A 164 1.15 -3.46 -23.29
N ALA A 165 1.83 -2.84 -24.26
CA ALA A 165 2.93 -3.47 -24.98
C ALA A 165 4.18 -3.64 -24.09
N ASP A 166 5.07 -4.52 -24.50
CA ASP A 166 6.37 -4.73 -23.86
C ASP A 166 7.19 -3.43 -23.85
N GLY A 167 7.94 -3.19 -22.77
CA GLY A 167 8.79 -2.00 -22.67
C GLY A 167 8.04 -0.67 -22.81
N SER A 168 6.79 -0.60 -22.35
CA SER A 168 5.98 0.62 -22.39
C SER A 168 6.29 1.62 -21.27
N PHE A 169 6.90 1.20 -20.16
CA PHE A 169 7.06 2.02 -18.95
C PHE A 169 8.50 2.09 -18.49
N ASP A 170 8.91 3.26 -17.98
CA ASP A 170 10.24 3.47 -17.39
C ASP A 170 10.30 2.99 -15.94
N VAL A 171 9.18 3.10 -15.23
CA VAL A 171 9.05 2.74 -13.81
C VAL A 171 7.75 1.98 -13.56
N VAL A 172 7.80 0.89 -12.80
CA VAL A 172 6.62 0.15 -12.34
C VAL A 172 6.61 0.11 -10.81
N VAL A 173 5.53 0.58 -10.21
CA VAL A 173 5.32 0.53 -8.76
C VAL A 173 4.08 -0.29 -8.41
N SER A 174 4.03 -0.81 -7.19
CA SER A 174 2.81 -1.36 -6.62
C SER A 174 2.83 -1.23 -5.11
N GLY A 175 1.80 -0.58 -4.56
CA GLY A 175 1.64 -0.38 -3.12
C GLY A 175 0.50 -1.20 -2.55
N PHE A 176 0.86 -2.26 -1.83
CA PHE A 176 -0.08 -3.07 -1.05
C PHE A 176 -1.22 -3.67 -1.89
N ALA A 177 -0.93 -4.10 -3.13
CA ALA A 177 -1.94 -4.65 -4.03
C ALA A 177 -1.74 -6.13 -4.38
N LEU A 178 -0.51 -6.58 -4.64
CA LEU A 178 -0.25 -7.94 -5.14
C LEU A 178 -0.75 -9.06 -4.19
N HIS A 179 -0.76 -8.83 -2.88
CA HIS A 179 -1.27 -9.81 -1.91
C HIS A 179 -2.77 -10.12 -2.07
N HIS A 180 -3.55 -9.25 -2.72
CA HIS A 180 -4.95 -9.52 -3.00
C HIS A 180 -5.15 -10.58 -4.09
N ILE A 181 -4.13 -10.88 -4.89
CA ILE A 181 -4.18 -11.97 -5.86
C ILE A 181 -4.11 -13.31 -5.08
N PRO A 182 -5.13 -14.18 -5.15
CA PRO A 182 -5.25 -15.32 -4.24
C PRO A 182 -4.20 -16.40 -4.52
N THR A 183 -3.91 -16.68 -5.80
CA THR A 183 -3.07 -17.80 -6.19
C THR A 183 -1.59 -17.41 -6.32
N PRO A 184 -0.65 -18.31 -5.97
CA PRO A 184 0.77 -18.10 -6.26
C PRO A 184 1.05 -17.89 -7.75
N ALA A 185 0.33 -18.60 -8.62
CA ALA A 185 0.48 -18.46 -10.07
C ALA A 185 0.06 -17.07 -10.56
N GLY A 186 -1.07 -16.55 -10.07
CA GLY A 186 -1.50 -15.18 -10.41
C GLY A 186 -0.51 -14.13 -9.93
N ARG A 187 0.04 -14.27 -8.72
CA ARG A 187 1.09 -13.35 -8.23
C ARG A 187 2.35 -13.39 -9.10
N ARG A 188 2.74 -14.57 -9.61
CA ARG A 188 3.84 -14.67 -10.59
C ARG A 188 3.48 -13.99 -11.90
N ALA A 189 2.30 -14.25 -12.44
CA ALA A 189 1.83 -13.61 -13.68
C ALA A 189 1.83 -12.07 -13.56
N ALA A 190 1.41 -11.50 -12.43
CA ALA A 190 1.49 -10.06 -12.20
C ALA A 190 2.94 -9.53 -12.20
N LEU A 191 3.89 -10.29 -11.63
CA LEU A 191 5.30 -9.93 -11.67
C LEU A 191 5.88 -10.07 -13.08
N ASP A 192 5.48 -11.10 -13.82
CA ASP A 192 5.88 -11.31 -15.22
C ASP A 192 5.40 -10.14 -16.10
N GLU A 193 4.14 -9.73 -15.93
CA GLU A 193 3.59 -8.55 -16.59
C GLU A 193 4.32 -7.27 -16.21
N ALA A 194 4.61 -7.06 -14.91
CA ALA A 194 5.40 -5.92 -14.45
C ALA A 194 6.78 -5.87 -15.13
N VAL A 195 7.47 -7.01 -15.23
CA VAL A 195 8.77 -7.11 -15.90
C VAL A 195 8.64 -6.92 -17.41
N ARG A 196 7.60 -7.48 -18.05
CA ARG A 196 7.35 -7.40 -19.49
C ARG A 196 7.14 -5.95 -19.93
N VAL A 197 6.25 -5.22 -19.26
CA VAL A 197 5.94 -3.82 -19.63
C VAL A 197 7.02 -2.83 -19.24
N LEU A 198 7.96 -3.21 -18.36
CA LEU A 198 9.10 -2.39 -17.99
C LEU A 198 10.12 -2.34 -19.13
N ARG A 199 10.60 -1.14 -19.47
CA ARG A 199 11.67 -0.93 -20.45
C ARG A 199 13.00 -1.54 -19.98
N PRO A 200 13.88 -1.95 -20.91
CA PRO A 200 15.28 -2.19 -20.55
C PRO A 200 15.85 -1.00 -19.78
N GLY A 201 16.54 -1.27 -18.68
CA GLY A 201 17.04 -0.23 -17.77
C GLY A 201 16.01 0.37 -16.82
N GLY A 202 14.72 0.04 -16.96
CA GLY A 202 13.63 0.53 -16.13
C GLY A 202 13.71 0.00 -14.69
N ARG A 203 13.03 0.70 -13.77
CA ARG A 203 13.07 0.42 -12.32
C ARG A 203 11.72 -0.09 -11.82
N LEU A 204 11.74 -0.97 -10.82
CA LEU A 204 10.52 -1.39 -10.13
C LEU A 204 10.61 -1.26 -8.61
N ALA A 205 9.47 -0.98 -7.98
CA ALA A 205 9.32 -0.93 -6.53
C ALA A 205 7.97 -1.49 -6.08
N ILE A 206 7.97 -2.60 -5.36
CA ILE A 206 6.77 -3.31 -4.90
C ILE A 206 6.78 -3.35 -3.38
N ALA A 207 5.88 -2.63 -2.73
CA ALA A 207 5.66 -2.69 -1.29
C ALA A 207 4.48 -3.61 -0.98
N ASP A 208 4.66 -4.60 -0.10
CA ASP A 208 3.59 -5.54 0.21
C ASP A 208 3.64 -6.11 1.64
N LEU A 209 2.49 -6.59 2.13
CA LEU A 209 2.28 -7.22 3.43
C LEU A 209 2.92 -8.60 3.52
N GLY A 210 2.82 -9.36 2.42
CA GLY A 210 3.13 -10.78 2.38
C GLY A 210 3.86 -11.17 1.11
N HIS A 211 4.34 -12.42 1.07
CA HIS A 211 4.94 -13.06 -0.11
C HIS A 211 6.18 -12.38 -0.74
N THR A 212 6.66 -11.25 -0.21
CA THR A 212 7.78 -10.46 -0.77
C THR A 212 9.09 -11.23 -0.93
N ARG A 213 9.34 -12.28 -0.14
CA ARG A 213 10.47 -13.20 -0.38
C ARG A 213 10.31 -13.99 -1.69
N LYS A 214 9.08 -14.45 -1.98
CA LYS A 214 8.74 -15.14 -3.23
C LYS A 214 8.80 -14.18 -4.41
N TYR A 215 8.34 -12.94 -4.24
CA TYR A 215 8.47 -11.91 -5.29
C TYR A 215 9.94 -11.66 -5.63
N LEU A 216 10.78 -11.49 -4.61
CA LEU A 216 12.22 -11.30 -4.79
C LEU A 216 12.86 -12.47 -5.56
N ALA A 217 12.56 -13.71 -5.17
CA ALA A 217 13.09 -14.90 -5.84
C ALA A 217 12.62 -14.98 -7.30
N HIS A 218 11.35 -14.68 -7.56
CA HIS A 218 10.77 -14.70 -8.90
C HIS A 218 11.38 -13.62 -9.80
N LEU A 219 11.51 -12.39 -9.31
CA LEU A 219 12.14 -11.30 -10.06
C LEU A 219 13.62 -11.59 -10.38
N ARG A 220 14.35 -12.23 -9.45
CA ARG A 220 15.72 -12.72 -9.71
C ARG A 220 15.74 -13.73 -10.86
N ALA A 221 14.85 -14.72 -10.82
CA ALA A 221 14.73 -15.72 -11.89
C ALA A 221 14.33 -15.10 -13.23
N ALA A 222 13.53 -14.03 -13.22
CA ALA A 222 13.14 -13.26 -14.40
C ALA A 222 14.21 -12.26 -14.89
N GLY A 223 15.44 -12.31 -14.36
CA GLY A 223 16.56 -11.49 -14.82
C GLY A 223 16.59 -10.06 -14.30
N ILE A 224 15.77 -9.68 -13.31
CA ILE A 224 15.88 -8.37 -12.66
C ILE A 224 17.17 -8.30 -11.87
N VAL A 225 17.97 -7.28 -12.17
CA VAL A 225 19.28 -7.07 -11.54
C VAL A 225 19.17 -6.26 -10.26
N THR A 226 20.15 -6.48 -9.37
CA THR A 226 20.25 -5.83 -8.05
C THR A 226 18.98 -5.91 -7.18
N PRO A 227 18.19 -7.01 -7.18
CA PRO A 227 16.92 -6.97 -6.51
C PRO A 227 17.12 -7.06 -5.00
N ARG A 228 16.57 -6.07 -4.29
CA ARG A 228 16.71 -5.90 -2.84
C ARG A 228 15.35 -6.02 -2.18
N ARG A 229 15.35 -6.63 -1.00
CA ARG A 229 14.18 -6.63 -0.10
C ARG A 229 14.56 -5.98 1.20
N ARG A 230 13.81 -4.95 1.62
CA ARG A 230 14.01 -4.27 2.90
C ARG A 230 12.71 -4.15 3.69
N ASN A 231 12.81 -4.14 5.01
CA ASN A 231 11.68 -3.87 5.89
C ASN A 231 11.32 -2.38 5.82
N LEU A 232 10.03 -2.05 5.76
CA LEU A 232 9.54 -0.66 5.66
C LEU A 232 9.40 0.04 7.03
N GLY A 233 9.60 -0.70 8.12
CA GLY A 233 9.62 -0.22 9.49
C GLY A 233 8.23 0.14 10.02
N ARG A 234 8.22 0.83 11.17
CA ARG A 234 7.01 1.14 11.94
C ARG A 234 5.92 1.91 11.21
N ARG A 235 6.26 2.60 10.11
CA ARG A 235 5.31 3.37 9.29
C ARG A 235 4.52 2.50 8.30
N ALA A 236 4.84 1.20 8.23
CA ALA A 236 4.14 0.21 7.43
C ALA A 236 3.80 -1.04 8.27
N TRP A 237 3.48 -0.83 9.54
CA TRP A 237 2.99 -1.85 10.47
C TRP A 237 1.47 -1.85 10.45
N TRP A 238 0.88 -2.82 9.74
CA TRP A 238 -0.57 -2.93 9.60
C TRP A 238 -1.18 -3.65 10.80
N GLY A 239 -1.15 -2.98 11.96
CA GLY A 239 -1.55 -3.57 13.24
C GLY A 239 -0.38 -3.94 14.16
N GLY A 240 0.82 -3.43 13.88
CA GLY A 240 2.00 -3.63 14.74
C GLY A 240 3.14 -4.43 14.08
N PRO A 241 4.23 -4.70 14.82
CA PRO A 241 5.45 -5.29 14.29
C PRO A 241 5.30 -6.74 13.80
N TRP A 242 4.22 -7.41 14.18
CA TRP A 242 3.86 -8.78 13.76
C TRP A 242 3.35 -8.87 12.32
N PHE A 243 2.89 -7.75 11.75
CA PHE A 243 2.51 -7.63 10.33
C PHE A 243 3.40 -6.62 9.60
N PRO A 244 4.72 -6.88 9.47
CA PRO A 244 5.65 -5.94 8.88
C PRO A 244 5.60 -6.00 7.35
N SER A 245 5.46 -4.84 6.73
CA SER A 245 5.56 -4.72 5.28
C SER A 245 7.00 -4.66 4.80
N HIS A 246 7.21 -5.12 3.58
CA HIS A 246 8.52 -5.09 2.95
C HIS A 246 8.44 -4.50 1.55
N LEU A 247 9.52 -3.83 1.17
CA LEU A 247 9.73 -3.32 -0.17
C LEU A 247 10.65 -4.26 -0.93
N VAL A 248 10.27 -4.63 -2.14
CA VAL A 248 11.11 -5.29 -3.13
C VAL A 248 11.39 -4.29 -4.24
N THR A 249 12.66 -3.99 -4.50
CA THR A 249 13.09 -3.14 -5.62
C THR A 249 13.97 -3.91 -6.57
N GLY A 250 14.10 -3.42 -7.80
CA GLY A 250 15.05 -3.95 -8.78
C GLY A 250 15.07 -3.13 -10.05
N ARG A 251 16.00 -3.47 -10.95
CA ARG A 251 16.14 -2.84 -12.26
C ARG A 251 16.10 -3.90 -13.36
N LYS A 252 15.41 -3.63 -14.46
CA LYS A 252 15.50 -4.48 -15.65
C LYS A 252 16.85 -4.20 -16.32
N PRO A 253 17.60 -5.24 -16.76
CA PRO A 253 18.88 -5.02 -17.45
C PRO A 253 18.68 -4.21 -18.74
N ASN A 254 19.74 -3.54 -19.20
CA ASN A 254 19.70 -2.73 -20.42
C ASN A 254 19.67 -3.58 -21.69
N ARG A 255 20.10 -4.86 -21.59
CA ARG A 255 20.04 -5.91 -22.61
C ARG A 255 20.01 -7.26 -21.90
#